data_AF-A0A2V9TMT0-F1
#
_entry.id   AF-A0A2V9TMT0-F1
#
_cell.length_a   1.000
_cell.length_b   1.000
_cell.length_c   1.000
_cell.angle_alpha   90.00
_cell.angle_beta   90.00
_cell.angle_gamma   90.00
#
_symmetry.space_group_name_H-M   'P 1'
#
loop_
_entity.id
_entity.type
_entity.pdbx_description
1 polymer ?
#
loop_
_entity_poly.entity_id
_entity_poly.type
_entity_poly.pdbx_seq_one_letter_code
_entity_poly.pdbx_strand_id
1 'polypeptide(L)' 'EWYLQGRLPLHTLRADIEYGFSEAKTTYGVIGVKCWIYRGEILPQKKREGQPPVGTGAF' A
#
# COMPACT_ATOMS: atom_id res chain seq x y z
N GLU A 1 12.83 12.50 15.01
CA GLU A 1 11.51 13.11 15.22
C GLU A 1 10.49 12.33 14.39
N TRP A 2 9.33 11.97 14.95
CA TRP A 2 8.30 11.21 14.22
C TRP A 2 7.09 12.11 13.98
N TYR A 3 6.58 12.09 12.75
CA TYR A 3 5.42 12.87 12.34
C TYR A 3 4.33 11.89 11.89
N LEU A 4 3.12 12.06 12.40
CA LEU A 4 1.98 11.22 12.08
C LEU A 4 0.86 12.10 11.53
N GLN A 5 0.37 11.76 10.34
CA GLN A 5 -0.77 12.41 9.72
C GLN A 5 -1.86 11.35 9.45
N GLY A 6 -3.01 11.45 10.11
CA GLY A 6 -4.13 10.52 9.96
C GLY A 6 -4.30 9.53 11.13
N ARG A 7 -4.87 8.35 10.86
CA ARG A 7 -5.11 7.27 11.84
C ARG A 7 -4.32 6.02 11.45
N LEU A 8 -3.57 5.45 12.40
CA LEU A 8 -2.81 4.21 12.22
C LEU A 8 -3.28 3.15 13.23
N PRO A 9 -4.35 2.40 12.93
CA PRO A 9 -4.90 1.42 13.86
C PRO A 9 -4.03 0.16 13.95
N LEU A 10 -2.98 0.20 14.77
CA LEU A 10 -1.98 -0.88 14.97
C LEU A 10 -2.57 -2.21 15.50
N HIS A 11 -3.75 -2.18 16.09
CA HIS A 11 -4.42 -3.36 16.68
C HIS A 11 -5.42 -4.04 15.72
N THR A 12 -5.71 -3.46 14.55
CA THR A 12 -6.73 -3.99 13.63
C THR A 12 -6.09 -4.86 12.55
N LEU A 13 -6.15 -6.19 12.69
CA LEU A 13 -5.57 -7.15 11.73
C LEU A 13 -6.16 -7.09 10.30
N ARG A 14 -7.32 -6.45 10.13
CA ARG A 14 -7.98 -6.23 8.83
C ARG A 14 -7.53 -4.94 8.12
N ALA A 15 -6.71 -4.13 8.77
CA ALA A 15 -6.12 -2.95 8.16
C ALA A 15 -4.99 -3.40 7.22
N ASP A 16 -5.00 -2.92 5.98
CA ASP A 16 -3.87 -3.09 5.07
C ASP A 16 -2.82 -2.03 5.41
N ILE A 17 -1.77 -2.47 6.14
CA ILE A 17 -0.68 -1.63 6.62
C ILE A 17 0.61 -2.08 5.93
N GLU A 18 1.17 -1.22 5.09
CA GLU A 18 2.49 -1.43 4.51
C GLU A 18 3.57 -0.86 5.44
N TYR A 19 4.59 -1.67 5.71
CA TYR A 19 5.75 -1.29 6.49
C TYR A 19 6.99 -1.19 5.59
N GLY A 20 7.65 -0.04 5.62
CA GLY A 20 8.91 0.19 4.94
C GLY A 20 10.00 0.64 5.89
N PHE A 21 11.17 0.02 5.79
CA PHE A 21 12.38 0.46 6.46
C PHE A 21 13.47 0.75 5.44
N SER A 22 14.13 1.90 5.57
CA SER A 22 15.24 2.29 4.70
C SER A 22 16.32 3.00 5.51
N GLU A 23 17.57 2.78 5.11
CA GLU A 23 18.75 3.35 5.77
C GLU A 23 19.40 4.36 4.83
N ALA A 24 19.50 5.62 5.27
CA ALA A 24 20.20 6.67 4.56
C ALA A 24 21.64 6.78 5.10
N LYS A 25 22.63 6.51 4.24
CA LYS A 25 24.05 6.72 4.56
C LYS A 25 24.40 8.18 4.27
N THR A 26 24.72 8.92 5.31
CA THR A 26 25.14 10.33 5.23
C THR A 26 26.59 10.47 5.68
N THR A 27 27.20 11.61 5.41
CA THR A 27 28.61 11.91 5.72
C THR A 27 28.96 11.79 7.20
N TYR A 28 27.96 11.92 8.08
CA TYR A 28 28.10 11.87 9.53
C TYR A 28 27.55 10.58 10.16
N GLY A 29 27.07 9.62 9.37
CA GLY A 29 26.55 8.35 9.87
C GLY A 29 25.35 7.81 9.10
N VAL A 30 24.69 6.81 9.68
CA VAL A 30 23.53 6.13 9.09
C VAL A 30 22.25 6.54 9.82
N ILE A 31 21.26 7.03 9.07
CA ILE A 31 19.95 7.41 9.57
C ILE A 31 18.94 6.36 9.11
N GLY A 32 18.30 5.68 10.07
CA GLY A 32 17.21 4.76 9.78
C GLY A 32 15.87 5.47 9.70
N VAL A 33 15.18 5.36 8.57
CA VAL A 33 13.83 5.88 8.36
C VAL A 33 12.84 4.71 8.37
N LYS A 34 11.85 4.82 9.24
CA LYS A 34 10.77 3.85 9.39
C LYS A 34 9.46 4.52 8.97
N CYS A 35 8.80 3.95 7.96
CA CYS A 35 7.56 4.49 7.41
C CYS A 35 6.45 3.44 7.50
N TRP A 36 5.27 3.90 7.90
CA TRP A 36 4.04 3.10 7.88
C TRP A 36 3.02 3.81 7.01
N ILE A 37 2.43 3.07 6.08
CA ILE A 37 1.39 3.59 5.18
C ILE A 37 0.14 2.77 5.41
N TYR A 38 -0.93 3.44 5.85
CA TYR A 38 -2.26 2.85 5.98
C TYR A 38 -3.04 3.10 4.68
N ARG A 39 -3.30 2.03 3.91
CA ARG A 39 -4.03 2.12 2.63
C ARG A 39 -5.55 1.98 2.76
N GLY A 40 -6.05 1.62 3.95
CA GLY A 40 -7.48 1.43 4.22
C GLY A 40 -7.79 0.01 4.72
N GLU A 41 -9.08 -0.34 4.70
CA GLU A 41 -9.53 -1.72 4.95
C GLU A 41 -9.57 -2.49 3.63
N ILE A 42 -9.21 -3.78 3.66
CA ILE A 42 -9.38 -4.73 2.56
C ILE A 42 -10.86 -4.91 2.19
N LEU A 43 -11.44 -3.99 1.43
CA LEU A 43 -12.58 -4.29 0.59
C LEU A 43 -12.04 -5.11 -0.60
N PRO A 44 -12.52 -6.34 -0.87
CA PRO A 44 -12.03 -7.14 -1.98
C PRO A 44 -12.32 -6.40 -3.28
N GLN A 45 -11.30 -5.72 -3.80
CA GLN A 45 -11.38 -5.06 -5.10
C GLN A 45 -11.48 -6.17 -6.13
N LYS A 46 -12.71 -6.44 -6.57
CA LYS A 46 -13.07 -7.39 -7.63
C LYS A 46 -12.17 -7.11 -8.82
N LYS A 47 -11.11 -7.92 -8.95
CA LYS A 47 -10.25 -7.97 -10.13
C LYS A 47 -11.22 -8.20 -11.29
N ARG A 48 -11.45 -7.19 -12.13
CA ARG A 48 -12.18 -7.37 -13.39
C ARG A 48 -11.27 -8.20 -14.28
N GLU A 49 -11.32 -9.52 -14.08
CA GLU A 49 -10.73 -10.48 -15.00
C GLU A 49 -11.43 -10.35 -16.36
N GLY A 50 -10.59 -10.27 -17.40
CA GLY A 50 -10.86 -10.52 -18.81
C GLY A 50 -12.28 -10.31 -19.29
N GLN A 51 -12.52 -9.17 -19.94
CA GLN A 51 -13.58 -9.11 -20.94
C GLN A 51 -13.06 -9.77 -22.22
N PRO A 52 -13.54 -10.97 -22.63
CA PRO A 52 -13.22 -11.51 -23.95
C PRO A 52 -13.83 -10.61 -25.03
N PRO A 53 -13.22 -10.52 -26.23
CA PRO A 53 -13.74 -9.70 -27.32
C PRO A 53 -15.14 -10.18 -27.72
N VAL A 54 -16.10 -9.27 -27.65
CA VAL A 54 -17.48 -9.49 -28.08
C VAL A 54 -17.54 -9.43 -29.61
N GLY A 55 -18.05 -10.52 -30.22
CA GLY A 55 -18.89 -10.43 -31.42
C GLY A 55 -18.26 -10.78 -32.77
N THR A 56 -18.22 -12.07 -33.09
CA THR A 56 -18.52 -12.52 -34.45
C THR A 56 -19.92 -12.05 -34.82
N GLY A 57 -20.04 -11.21 -35.84
CA GLY A 57 -21.29 -10.77 -36.42
C GLY A 57 -21.08 -10.52 -37.90
N ALA A 58 -21.55 -11.47 -38.70
CA ALA A 58 -21.61 -11.36 -40.15
C ALA A 58 -22.47 -10.15 -40.54
N PHE A 59 -21.87 -9.26 -41.31
CA PHE A 59 -22.49 -8.42 -42.33
C PHE A 59 -21.49 -8.30 -43.48
#